data_AF-A0A7Y2XE15-F1
#
_entry.id   AF-A0A7Y2XE15-F1
#
_cell.length_a   1.000
_cell.length_b   1.000
_cell.length_c   1.000
_cell.angle_alpha   90.00
_cell.angle_beta   90.00
_cell.angle_gamma   90.00
#
_symmetry.space_group_name_H-M   'P 1'
#
loop_
_entity.id
_entity.type
_entity.pdbx_description
1 polymer ?
#
loop_
_entity_poly.entity_id
_entity_poly.type
_entity_poly.pdbx_seq_one_letter_code
_entity_poly.pdbx_strand_id
1 'polypeptide(L)'
;YGFRGNARNFDLNRDFIKADTKNAQSFAEIFHLLNPDVFIDNHVSNGADYQYAITHLFTQHNKLGNNLGAFLETTMRPSIEASLLEKNIPITPYVNVWGKTPEEGFSQFFDSPRYSSGYTTLFNTLGLMVETHMLKPYKKRVEQTYSFMESTIEFTLKNGTKIKELRKNAVQQILEKNTYPISYEVDKTTFTTLQFKGYEGDYIDSKVTNGKRLFYDRDKPFSKPVKYYNQFKASKQITIPKAYILKQGWWKILERLKGNCIEFTVFKQDTTITVEEQYITDYKTRTRAYEGHYPHFNTTISSYEKDIQFKKGDIYIPVNQPGARYLFETLEAEATDSFFNWNFFDTILQQKEGYSGYVFEDIAEQFLNENPALKDSLYLKIKTDKRFEANPRAQLDFIYKHSPHYEAAHLKLPVYKIYN
;
A
#
# COMPACT_ATOMS: atom_id res chain seq x y z
N TYR A 1 10.99 -20.34 -22.91
CA TYR A 1 10.20 -20.36 -21.67
C TYR A 1 10.07 -18.91 -21.20
N GLY A 2 8.86 -18.43 -20.94
CA GLY A 2 8.64 -17.10 -20.35
C GLY A 2 8.79 -17.18 -18.83
N PHE A 3 9.38 -16.17 -18.22
CA PHE A 3 9.64 -16.13 -16.77
C PHE A 3 9.08 -14.84 -16.17
N ARG A 4 8.60 -14.91 -14.92
CA ARG A 4 7.91 -13.78 -14.26
C ARG A 4 8.84 -12.62 -13.95
N GLY A 5 10.06 -12.91 -13.52
CA GLY A 5 11.02 -11.89 -13.13
C GLY A 5 11.65 -11.17 -14.32
N ASN A 6 11.98 -9.89 -14.15
CA ASN A 6 12.81 -9.17 -15.11
C ASN A 6 14.29 -9.63 -15.04
N ALA A 7 15.20 -8.94 -15.75
CA ALA A 7 16.63 -9.26 -15.76
C ALA A 7 17.33 -9.20 -14.38
N ARG A 8 16.72 -8.54 -13.39
CA ARG A 8 17.17 -8.49 -11.99
C ARG A 8 16.29 -9.37 -11.07
N ASN A 9 15.45 -10.22 -11.64
CA ASN A 9 14.52 -11.11 -10.96
C ASN A 9 13.45 -10.40 -10.11
N PHE A 10 13.09 -9.16 -10.44
CA PHE A 10 11.94 -8.47 -9.83
C PHE A 10 10.64 -8.89 -10.51
N ASP A 11 9.61 -9.18 -9.71
CA ASP A 11 8.22 -9.14 -10.15
C ASP A 11 7.82 -7.67 -10.35
N LEU A 12 7.69 -7.26 -11.61
CA LEU A 12 7.35 -5.89 -11.97
C LEU A 12 5.98 -5.46 -11.41
N ASN A 13 5.06 -6.41 -11.17
CA ASN A 13 3.78 -6.12 -10.53
C ASN A 13 3.88 -5.98 -9.00
N ARG A 14 5.06 -5.59 -8.48
CA ARG A 14 5.33 -5.15 -7.10
C ARG A 14 6.19 -3.89 -7.03
N ASP A 15 6.57 -3.32 -8.17
CA ASP A 15 7.62 -2.32 -8.27
C ASP A 15 7.11 -0.89 -8.51
N PHE A 16 5.78 -0.69 -8.59
CA PHE A 16 5.20 0.60 -8.96
C PHE A 16 5.44 1.74 -7.95
N ILE A 17 5.67 1.42 -6.67
CA ILE A 17 6.01 2.43 -5.63
C ILE A 17 7.52 2.53 -5.41
N LYS A 18 8.18 1.39 -5.22
CA LYS A 18 9.63 1.36 -5.00
C LYS A 18 10.40 1.89 -6.20
N ALA A 19 9.91 1.61 -7.41
CA ALA A 19 10.50 2.00 -8.67
C ALA A 19 12.00 1.65 -8.79
N ASP A 20 12.38 0.44 -8.35
CA ASP A 20 13.79 0.00 -8.34
C ASP A 20 14.29 -0.41 -9.72
N THR A 21 13.36 -0.66 -10.64
CA THR A 21 13.65 -1.07 -12.00
C THR A 21 13.42 0.08 -12.98
N LYS A 22 14.22 0.10 -14.06
CA LYS A 22 13.98 1.01 -15.19
C LYS A 22 12.62 0.76 -15.85
N ASN A 23 12.09 -0.47 -15.75
CA ASN A 23 10.75 -0.82 -16.23
C ASN A 23 9.68 -0.01 -15.50
N ALA A 24 9.70 0.02 -14.16
CA ALA A 24 8.75 0.79 -13.36
C ALA A 24 8.90 2.30 -13.57
N GLN A 25 10.14 2.80 -13.70
CA GLN A 25 10.39 4.22 -13.99
C GLN A 25 9.84 4.62 -15.37
N SER A 26 10.07 3.80 -16.40
CA SER A 26 9.53 4.04 -17.75
C SER A 26 8.00 3.96 -17.76
N PHE A 27 7.42 3.04 -16.99
CA PHE A 27 5.97 2.97 -16.82
C PHE A 27 5.42 4.26 -16.21
N ALA A 28 6.03 4.77 -15.13
CA ALA A 28 5.58 6.01 -14.50
C ALA A 28 5.66 7.20 -15.47
N GLU A 29 6.76 7.33 -16.23
CA GLU A 29 6.93 8.36 -17.25
C GLU A 29 5.82 8.30 -18.31
N ILE A 30 5.56 7.11 -18.89
CA ILE A 30 4.51 6.91 -19.90
C ILE A 30 3.12 7.18 -19.30
N PHE A 31 2.87 6.68 -18.09
CA PHE A 31 1.59 6.86 -17.41
C PHE A 31 1.28 8.34 -17.16
N HIS A 32 2.25 9.10 -16.65
CA HIS A 32 2.08 10.54 -16.39
C HIS A 32 2.00 11.36 -17.67
N LEU A 33 2.73 10.96 -18.73
CA LEU A 33 2.61 11.59 -20.05
C LEU A 33 1.20 11.41 -20.64
N LEU A 34 0.63 10.21 -20.53
CA LEU A 34 -0.68 9.89 -21.08
C LEU A 34 -1.84 10.39 -20.20
N ASN A 35 -1.65 10.43 -18.88
CA ASN A 35 -2.67 10.74 -17.88
C ASN A 35 -4.03 10.02 -18.14
N PRO A 36 -4.04 8.68 -18.27
CA PRO A 36 -5.17 7.94 -18.80
C PRO A 36 -6.41 8.02 -17.90
N ASP A 37 -7.59 8.08 -18.51
CA ASP A 37 -8.87 8.01 -17.79
C ASP A 37 -9.16 6.59 -17.26
N VAL A 38 -8.78 5.58 -18.05
CA VAL A 38 -8.96 4.15 -17.79
C VAL A 38 -7.66 3.43 -18.11
N PHE A 39 -7.23 2.52 -17.23
CA PHE A 39 -6.00 1.74 -17.40
C PHE A 39 -6.30 0.25 -17.29
N ILE A 40 -5.93 -0.52 -18.32
CA ILE A 40 -6.14 -1.97 -18.42
C ILE A 40 -4.79 -2.69 -18.33
N ASP A 41 -4.66 -3.61 -17.38
CA ASP A 41 -3.51 -4.50 -17.26
C ASP A 41 -3.90 -5.96 -17.52
N ASN A 42 -3.28 -6.61 -18.49
CA ASN A 42 -3.66 -7.94 -18.96
C ASN A 42 -2.71 -9.00 -18.42
N HIS A 43 -3.22 -9.88 -17.54
CA HIS A 43 -2.45 -10.91 -16.86
C HIS A 43 -2.94 -12.34 -17.17
N VAL A 44 -2.11 -13.30 -16.75
CA VAL A 44 -2.44 -14.72 -16.74
C VAL A 44 -2.14 -15.25 -15.34
N SER A 45 -3.15 -15.81 -14.69
CA SER A 45 -3.05 -16.36 -13.34
C SER A 45 -2.99 -17.89 -13.34
N ASN A 46 -2.61 -18.41 -12.19
CA ASN A 46 -2.69 -19.80 -11.77
C ASN A 46 -3.62 -19.92 -10.55
N GLY A 47 -3.85 -21.14 -10.07
CA GLY A 47 -4.67 -21.39 -8.88
C GLY A 47 -5.72 -22.45 -9.11
N ALA A 48 -6.88 -22.27 -8.46
CA ALA A 48 -8.02 -23.18 -8.56
C ALA A 48 -8.49 -23.34 -10.02
N ASP A 49 -8.78 -24.57 -10.45
CA ASP A 49 -9.36 -24.79 -11.78
C ASP A 49 -10.88 -24.59 -11.72
N TYR A 50 -11.39 -23.60 -12.45
CA TYR A 50 -12.81 -23.24 -12.53
C TYR A 50 -13.23 -23.05 -13.99
N GLN A 51 -14.51 -22.90 -14.31
CA GLN A 51 -14.97 -22.91 -15.70
C GLN A 51 -14.61 -21.63 -16.48
N TYR A 52 -14.43 -20.50 -15.79
CA TYR A 52 -14.06 -19.22 -16.38
C TYR A 52 -12.70 -19.26 -17.07
N ALA A 53 -12.59 -18.63 -18.25
CA ALA A 53 -11.31 -18.43 -18.93
C ALA A 53 -10.73 -17.03 -18.71
N ILE A 54 -11.56 -16.07 -18.30
CA ILE A 54 -11.19 -14.73 -17.88
C ILE A 54 -11.88 -14.40 -16.56
N THR A 55 -11.17 -13.68 -15.69
CA THR A 55 -11.66 -13.06 -14.47
C THR A 55 -11.20 -11.61 -14.43
N HIS A 56 -11.87 -10.76 -13.64
CA HIS A 56 -11.52 -9.35 -13.54
C HIS A 56 -11.14 -8.96 -12.11
N LEU A 57 -10.31 -7.93 -12.02
CA LEU A 57 -9.91 -7.26 -10.80
C LEU A 57 -9.95 -5.76 -11.08
N PHE A 58 -11.12 -5.18 -10.86
CA PHE A 58 -11.24 -3.72 -10.81
C PHE A 58 -10.60 -3.22 -9.52
N THR A 59 -10.03 -2.01 -9.56
CA THR A 59 -9.54 -1.36 -8.35
C THR A 59 -10.60 -1.35 -7.26
N GLN A 60 -10.19 -1.58 -6.02
CA GLN A 60 -11.11 -1.70 -4.90
C GLN A 60 -11.90 -0.39 -4.72
N HIS A 61 -13.24 -0.45 -4.81
CA HIS A 61 -14.09 0.73 -4.93
C HIS A 61 -14.18 1.57 -3.64
N ASN A 62 -14.04 0.96 -2.45
CA ASN A 62 -13.97 1.71 -1.19
C ASN A 62 -12.64 2.49 -1.07
N LYS A 63 -11.55 1.94 -1.62
CA LYS A 63 -10.24 2.60 -1.72
C LYS A 63 -10.24 3.75 -2.74
N LEU A 64 -10.77 3.49 -3.93
CA LEU A 64 -10.99 4.54 -4.93
C LEU A 64 -11.92 5.62 -4.37
N GLY A 65 -12.98 5.22 -3.65
CA GLY A 65 -13.80 6.09 -2.83
C GLY A 65 -14.61 7.13 -3.62
N ASN A 66 -15.44 7.88 -2.89
CA ASN A 66 -16.27 8.96 -3.43
C ASN A 66 -17.06 8.54 -4.68
N ASN A 67 -17.33 9.50 -5.57
CA ASN A 67 -18.14 9.26 -6.76
C ASN A 67 -17.44 8.35 -7.78
N LEU A 68 -16.09 8.35 -7.82
CA LEU A 68 -15.33 7.45 -8.70
C LEU A 68 -15.50 5.98 -8.30
N GLY A 69 -15.36 5.68 -7.01
CA GLY A 69 -15.58 4.33 -6.46
C GLY A 69 -17.01 3.87 -6.68
N ALA A 70 -18.00 4.73 -6.39
CA ALA A 70 -19.40 4.43 -6.62
C ALA A 70 -19.72 4.15 -8.10
N PHE A 71 -19.17 4.97 -9.01
CA PHE A 71 -19.34 4.79 -10.46
C PHE A 71 -18.69 3.49 -10.96
N LEU A 72 -17.48 3.18 -10.48
CA LEU A 72 -16.80 1.95 -10.83
C LEU A 72 -17.61 0.71 -10.44
N GLU A 73 -18.10 0.67 -9.20
CA GLU A 73 -18.78 -0.51 -8.65
C GLU A 73 -20.21 -0.70 -9.15
N THR A 74 -20.97 0.40 -9.29
CA THR A 74 -22.40 0.31 -9.60
C THR A 74 -22.72 0.50 -11.08
N THR A 75 -21.79 1.09 -11.87
CA THR A 75 -22.02 1.41 -13.28
C THR A 75 -21.02 0.70 -14.19
N MET A 76 -19.72 0.94 -14.02
CA MET A 76 -18.70 0.44 -14.95
C MET A 76 -18.57 -1.08 -14.92
N ARG A 77 -18.32 -1.66 -13.74
CA ARG A 77 -18.15 -3.11 -13.60
C ARG A 77 -19.38 -3.88 -14.08
N PRO A 78 -20.62 -3.60 -13.62
CA PRO A 78 -21.80 -4.33 -14.08
C PRO A 78 -22.06 -4.18 -15.59
N SER A 79 -21.78 -3.02 -16.18
CA SER A 79 -21.98 -2.81 -17.63
C SER A 79 -21.01 -3.63 -18.48
N ILE A 80 -19.74 -3.72 -18.06
CA ILE A 80 -18.73 -4.53 -18.77
C ILE A 80 -19.05 -6.02 -18.61
N GLU A 81 -19.42 -6.45 -17.40
CA GLU A 81 -19.87 -7.84 -17.14
C GLU A 81 -21.09 -8.22 -18.00
N ALA A 82 -22.08 -7.33 -18.11
CA ALA A 82 -23.27 -7.54 -18.94
C ALA A 82 -22.93 -7.63 -20.43
N SER A 83 -22.07 -6.74 -20.94
CA SER A 83 -21.61 -6.77 -22.34
C SER A 83 -20.88 -8.08 -22.69
N LEU A 84 -20.10 -8.63 -21.75
CA LEU A 84 -19.43 -9.92 -21.95
C LEU A 84 -20.40 -11.09 -21.89
N LEU A 85 -21.41 -11.02 -21.03
CA LEU A 85 -22.47 -12.01 -20.97
C LEU A 85 -23.25 -12.10 -22.29
N GLU A 86 -23.57 -10.96 -22.93
CA GLU A 86 -24.19 -10.92 -24.26
C GLU A 86 -23.32 -11.58 -25.34
N LYS A 87 -21.99 -11.51 -25.18
CA LYS A 87 -21.00 -12.20 -26.02
C LYS A 87 -20.78 -13.68 -25.64
N ASN A 88 -21.60 -14.23 -24.74
CA ASN A 88 -21.48 -15.59 -24.17
C ASN A 88 -20.14 -15.85 -23.44
N ILE A 89 -19.53 -14.79 -22.88
CA ILE A 89 -18.29 -14.86 -22.12
C ILE A 89 -18.62 -14.70 -20.63
N PRO A 90 -18.75 -15.80 -19.87
CA PRO A 90 -18.93 -15.69 -18.43
C PRO A 90 -17.63 -15.15 -17.81
N ILE A 91 -17.78 -14.17 -16.93
CA ILE A 91 -16.69 -13.58 -16.15
C ILE A 91 -17.09 -13.55 -14.67
N THR A 92 -16.09 -13.53 -13.79
CA THR A 92 -16.26 -13.44 -12.34
C THR A 92 -15.10 -12.62 -11.75
N PRO A 93 -15.26 -12.04 -10.54
CA PRO A 93 -14.13 -11.42 -9.85
C PRO A 93 -12.94 -12.38 -9.67
N TYR A 94 -11.74 -11.83 -9.63
CA TYR A 94 -10.50 -12.59 -9.51
C TYR A 94 -10.51 -13.53 -8.30
N VAL A 95 -10.26 -14.81 -8.57
CA VAL A 95 -10.36 -15.89 -7.59
C VAL A 95 -8.99 -16.14 -6.96
N ASN A 96 -8.71 -15.45 -5.85
CA ASN A 96 -7.45 -15.61 -5.11
C ASN A 96 -7.61 -16.57 -3.91
N VAL A 97 -7.76 -17.86 -4.18
CA VAL A 97 -7.93 -18.91 -3.15
C VAL A 97 -6.77 -19.91 -3.24
N TRP A 98 -6.10 -20.14 -2.10
CA TRP A 98 -4.95 -21.05 -1.99
C TRP A 98 -5.21 -22.14 -0.95
N GLY A 99 -4.97 -23.40 -1.32
CA GLY A 99 -5.11 -24.54 -0.41
C GLY A 99 -6.55 -24.90 -0.01
N LYS A 100 -7.55 -24.25 -0.62
CA LYS A 100 -8.99 -24.46 -0.39
C LYS A 100 -9.75 -24.34 -1.71
N THR A 101 -11.01 -24.78 -1.74
CA THR A 101 -11.87 -24.57 -2.91
C THR A 101 -12.59 -23.21 -2.81
N PRO A 102 -12.88 -22.56 -3.94
CA PRO A 102 -13.65 -21.30 -3.94
C PRO A 102 -15.06 -21.41 -3.34
N GLU A 103 -15.58 -22.63 -3.14
CA GLU A 103 -16.92 -22.89 -2.59
C GLU A 103 -17.10 -22.35 -1.16
N GLU A 104 -16.03 -22.21 -0.38
CA GLU A 104 -16.07 -21.63 0.97
C GLU A 104 -16.28 -20.10 0.97
N GLY A 105 -16.23 -19.45 -0.20
CA GLY A 105 -16.24 -18.00 -0.35
C GLY A 105 -14.84 -17.39 -0.43
N PHE A 106 -14.78 -16.18 -1.00
CA PHE A 106 -13.53 -15.45 -1.17
C PHE A 106 -13.76 -13.93 -1.16
N SER A 107 -12.70 -13.16 -0.93
CA SER A 107 -12.77 -11.70 -0.95
C SER A 107 -12.22 -11.13 -2.25
N GLN A 108 -12.64 -9.92 -2.60
CA GLN A 108 -11.92 -9.14 -3.61
C GLN A 108 -10.46 -9.02 -3.20
N PHE A 109 -9.56 -9.10 -4.18
CA PHE A 109 -8.16 -8.86 -3.94
C PHE A 109 -7.91 -7.40 -3.59
N PHE A 110 -7.15 -7.15 -2.53
CA PHE A 110 -6.73 -5.80 -2.19
C PHE A 110 -5.55 -5.37 -3.06
N ASP A 111 -5.84 -4.53 -4.05
CA ASP A 111 -4.84 -3.97 -4.95
C ASP A 111 -4.13 -2.77 -4.32
N SER A 112 -3.25 -3.05 -3.36
CA SER A 112 -2.44 -2.03 -2.71
C SER A 112 -1.56 -1.25 -3.72
N PRO A 113 -1.03 -0.07 -3.35
CA PRO A 113 -0.26 0.80 -4.25
C PRO A 113 0.89 0.12 -5.02
N ARG A 114 1.47 -0.97 -4.52
CA ARG A 114 2.53 -1.73 -5.22
C ARG A 114 2.09 -2.42 -6.51
N TYR A 115 0.79 -2.59 -6.75
CA TYR A 115 0.21 -3.23 -7.94
C TYR A 115 -0.21 -2.17 -8.96
N SER A 116 -0.28 -2.51 -10.24
CA SER A 116 -0.59 -1.55 -11.32
C SER A 116 -1.95 -0.84 -11.12
N SER A 117 -3.03 -1.57 -10.85
CA SER A 117 -4.35 -0.98 -10.59
C SER A 117 -4.36 -0.13 -9.30
N GLY A 118 -3.60 -0.55 -8.29
CA GLY A 118 -3.41 0.18 -7.04
C GLY A 118 -2.67 1.50 -7.24
N TYR A 119 -1.57 1.47 -7.98
CA TYR A 119 -0.78 2.64 -8.34
C TYR A 119 -1.58 3.65 -9.18
N THR A 120 -2.26 3.19 -10.22
CA THR A 120 -3.02 4.08 -11.11
C THR A 120 -4.19 4.76 -10.38
N THR A 121 -4.75 4.11 -9.36
CA THR A 121 -5.76 4.69 -8.46
C THR A 121 -5.23 5.89 -7.67
N LEU A 122 -3.91 5.96 -7.38
CA LEU A 122 -3.31 7.11 -6.70
C LEU A 122 -3.46 8.41 -7.50
N PHE A 123 -3.61 8.28 -8.81
CA PHE A 123 -3.81 9.39 -9.75
C PHE A 123 -5.24 9.40 -10.30
N ASN A 124 -6.18 8.85 -9.53
CA ASN A 124 -7.62 8.82 -9.80
C ASN A 124 -7.97 8.20 -11.16
N THR A 125 -7.13 7.31 -11.68
CA THR A 125 -7.42 6.55 -12.90
C THR A 125 -8.29 5.35 -12.56
N LEU A 126 -9.26 5.03 -13.42
CA LEU A 126 -10.05 3.80 -13.29
C LEU A 126 -9.19 2.60 -13.71
N GLY A 127 -8.44 2.06 -12.75
CA GLY A 127 -7.55 0.91 -12.94
C GLY A 127 -8.30 -0.41 -12.92
N LEU A 128 -7.98 -1.27 -13.88
CA LEU A 128 -8.52 -2.62 -13.97
C LEU A 128 -7.45 -3.59 -14.45
N MET A 129 -7.45 -4.77 -13.86
CA MET A 129 -6.61 -5.89 -14.24
C MET A 129 -7.49 -7.06 -14.64
N VAL A 130 -7.15 -7.76 -15.72
CA VAL A 130 -7.81 -9.01 -16.08
C VAL A 130 -6.87 -10.17 -15.95
N GLU A 131 -7.42 -11.30 -15.54
CA GLU A 131 -6.65 -12.51 -15.26
C GLU A 131 -7.26 -13.66 -16.04
N THR A 132 -6.55 -14.11 -17.08
CA THR A 132 -6.90 -15.34 -17.78
C THR A 132 -6.29 -16.55 -17.08
N HIS A 133 -6.92 -17.71 -17.14
CA HIS A 133 -6.47 -18.86 -16.35
C HIS A 133 -5.52 -19.78 -17.14
N MET A 134 -4.29 -20.03 -16.66
CA MET A 134 -3.24 -20.76 -17.40
C MET A 134 -3.64 -22.17 -17.88
N LEU A 135 -4.60 -22.81 -17.20
CA LEU A 135 -5.12 -24.14 -17.57
C LEU A 135 -6.10 -24.12 -18.76
N LYS A 136 -6.45 -22.94 -19.29
CA LYS A 136 -7.39 -22.78 -20.39
C LYS A 136 -6.67 -22.64 -21.73
N PRO A 137 -7.29 -23.12 -22.84
CA PRO A 137 -6.69 -23.06 -24.16
C PRO A 137 -6.24 -21.63 -24.51
N TYR A 138 -5.02 -21.48 -25.03
CA TYR A 138 -4.43 -20.17 -25.32
C TYR A 138 -5.32 -19.31 -26.22
N LYS A 139 -5.87 -19.89 -27.30
CA LYS A 139 -6.80 -19.21 -28.22
C LYS A 139 -7.97 -18.57 -27.46
N LYS A 140 -8.62 -19.33 -26.57
CA LYS A 140 -9.74 -18.86 -25.76
C LYS A 140 -9.33 -17.72 -24.81
N ARG A 141 -8.13 -17.78 -24.24
CA ARG A 141 -7.60 -16.70 -23.37
C ARG A 141 -7.42 -15.41 -24.15
N VAL A 142 -6.80 -15.48 -25.33
CA VAL A 142 -6.59 -14.31 -26.20
C VAL A 142 -7.92 -13.70 -26.65
N GLU A 143 -8.84 -14.52 -27.15
CA GLU A 143 -10.16 -14.07 -27.61
C GLU A 143 -10.98 -13.39 -26.50
N GLN A 144 -10.98 -13.96 -25.29
CA GLN A 144 -11.74 -13.38 -24.18
C GLN A 144 -11.09 -12.10 -23.63
N THR A 145 -9.76 -12.01 -23.57
CA THR A 145 -9.08 -10.74 -23.25
C THR A 145 -9.39 -9.67 -24.29
N TYR A 146 -9.39 -10.03 -25.58
CA TYR A 146 -9.74 -9.13 -26.67
C TYR A 146 -11.18 -8.60 -26.52
N SER A 147 -12.17 -9.48 -26.35
CA SER A 147 -13.56 -9.07 -26.15
C SER A 147 -13.77 -8.22 -24.89
N PHE A 148 -13.02 -8.49 -23.82
CA PHE A 148 -13.04 -7.65 -22.61
C PHE A 148 -12.53 -6.24 -22.90
N MET A 149 -11.41 -6.11 -23.62
CA MET A 149 -10.87 -4.81 -24.00
C MET A 149 -11.85 -4.03 -24.89
N GLU A 150 -12.48 -4.68 -25.88
CA GLU A 150 -13.52 -4.05 -26.70
C GLU A 150 -14.69 -3.54 -25.86
N SER A 151 -15.27 -4.38 -25.01
CA SER A 151 -16.37 -3.99 -24.12
C SER A 151 -15.99 -2.84 -23.18
N THR A 152 -14.75 -2.82 -22.70
CA THR A 152 -14.24 -1.74 -21.86
C THR A 152 -14.08 -0.45 -22.66
N ILE A 153 -13.50 -0.51 -23.86
CA ILE A 153 -13.33 0.66 -24.75
C ILE A 153 -14.70 1.24 -25.14
N GLU A 154 -15.67 0.40 -25.52
CA GLU A 154 -17.04 0.81 -25.83
C GLU A 154 -17.69 1.52 -24.64
N PHE A 155 -17.57 0.95 -23.43
CA PHE A 155 -18.06 1.58 -22.21
C PHE A 155 -17.38 2.94 -21.97
N THR A 156 -16.05 3.01 -22.12
CA THR A 156 -15.27 4.25 -21.92
C THR A 156 -15.66 5.32 -22.93
N LEU A 157 -15.85 4.98 -24.21
CA LEU A 157 -16.29 5.93 -25.24
C LEU A 157 -17.68 6.48 -24.91
N LYS A 158 -18.62 5.62 -24.51
CA LYS A 158 -19.98 6.02 -24.13
C LYS A 158 -20.02 6.92 -22.90
N ASN A 159 -19.13 6.70 -21.93
CA ASN A 159 -19.13 7.37 -20.63
C ASN A 159 -17.99 8.39 -20.45
N GLY A 160 -17.24 8.71 -21.51
CA GLY A 160 -16.00 9.48 -21.43
C GLY A 160 -16.16 10.84 -20.74
N THR A 161 -17.22 11.57 -21.06
CA THR A 161 -17.54 12.85 -20.41
C THR A 161 -17.72 12.68 -18.90
N LYS A 162 -18.46 11.64 -18.48
CA LYS A 162 -18.71 11.39 -17.06
C LYS A 162 -17.43 10.98 -16.32
N ILE A 163 -16.61 10.12 -16.94
CA ILE A 163 -15.33 9.68 -16.35
C ILE A 163 -14.41 10.89 -16.13
N LYS A 164 -14.27 11.75 -17.13
CA LYS A 164 -13.44 12.97 -17.02
C LYS A 164 -13.93 13.93 -15.95
N GLU A 165 -15.25 14.14 -15.86
CA GLU A 165 -15.87 14.94 -14.81
C GLU A 165 -15.54 14.39 -13.41
N LEU A 166 -15.73 13.07 -13.21
CA LEU A 166 -15.45 12.41 -11.94
C LEU A 166 -13.97 12.49 -11.55
N ARG A 167 -13.06 12.26 -12.51
CA ARG A 167 -11.60 12.36 -12.29
C ARG A 167 -11.17 13.78 -11.91
N LYS A 168 -11.68 14.79 -12.63
CA LYS A 168 -11.37 16.20 -12.37
C LYS A 168 -11.72 16.62 -10.93
N ASN A 169 -12.82 16.11 -10.39
CA ASN A 169 -13.31 16.47 -9.06
C ASN A 169 -12.71 15.59 -7.94
N ALA A 170 -11.98 14.53 -8.27
CA ALA A 170 -11.58 13.50 -7.33
C ALA A 170 -10.68 14.01 -6.20
N VAL A 171 -9.66 14.81 -6.53
CA VAL A 171 -8.72 15.36 -5.54
C VAL A 171 -9.45 16.29 -4.58
N GLN A 172 -10.28 17.19 -5.10
CA GLN A 172 -11.05 18.10 -4.27
C GLN A 172 -11.96 17.34 -3.28
N GLN A 173 -12.69 16.32 -3.75
CA GLN A 173 -13.55 15.50 -2.87
C GLN A 173 -12.77 14.72 -1.80
N ILE A 174 -11.47 14.47 -2.00
CA ILE A 174 -10.60 13.88 -0.98
C ILE A 174 -10.21 14.94 0.03
N LEU A 175 -9.73 16.10 -0.43
CA LEU A 175 -9.23 17.17 0.44
C LEU A 175 -10.34 17.87 1.24
N GLU A 176 -11.59 17.84 0.75
CA GLU A 176 -12.77 18.25 1.51
C GLU A 176 -13.05 17.34 2.72
N LYS A 177 -12.49 16.12 2.74
CA LYS A 177 -12.47 15.28 3.92
C LYS A 177 -11.26 15.66 4.76
N ASN A 178 -11.48 16.04 6.02
CA ASN A 178 -10.37 16.34 6.94
C ASN A 178 -9.44 15.14 7.16
N THR A 179 -9.88 13.92 6.84
CA THR A 179 -9.11 12.68 7.01
C THR A 179 -9.01 11.85 5.73
N TYR A 180 -7.93 11.07 5.63
CA TYR A 180 -7.69 10.12 4.54
C TYR A 180 -7.33 8.72 5.08
N PRO A 181 -7.97 7.65 4.60
CA PRO A 181 -7.64 6.27 4.95
C PRO A 181 -6.34 5.78 4.28
N ILE A 182 -5.39 5.28 5.08
CA ILE A 182 -4.07 4.78 4.62
C ILE A 182 -3.92 3.26 4.76
N SER A 183 -4.93 2.60 5.32
CA SER A 183 -4.98 1.15 5.46
C SER A 183 -6.43 0.68 5.47
N TYR A 184 -6.65 -0.52 4.93
CA TYR A 184 -7.96 -1.11 4.75
C TYR A 184 -7.95 -2.58 5.17
N GLU A 185 -9.10 -3.03 5.65
CA GLU A 185 -9.36 -4.45 5.91
C GLU A 185 -10.67 -4.89 5.25
N VAL A 186 -10.74 -6.17 4.85
CA VAL A 186 -11.97 -6.76 4.31
C VAL A 186 -13.05 -6.73 5.38
N ASP A 187 -14.20 -6.15 5.05
CA ASP A 187 -15.38 -6.25 5.89
C ASP A 187 -16.07 -7.60 5.66
N LYS A 188 -15.95 -8.50 6.64
CA LYS A 188 -16.57 -9.83 6.60
C LYS A 188 -18.02 -9.86 7.08
N THR A 189 -18.57 -8.71 7.51
CA THR A 189 -19.95 -8.61 7.97
C THR A 189 -20.95 -8.52 6.81
N THR A 190 -20.49 -8.06 5.65
CA THR A 190 -21.29 -7.92 4.43
C THR A 190 -20.70 -8.74 3.30
N PHE A 191 -21.55 -9.34 2.47
CA PHE A 191 -21.13 -10.11 1.29
C PHE A 191 -22.19 -10.02 0.20
N THR A 192 -21.76 -10.23 -1.04
CA THR A 192 -22.64 -10.51 -2.16
C THR A 192 -22.60 -12.00 -2.50
N THR A 193 -23.65 -12.53 -3.11
CA THR A 193 -23.69 -13.93 -3.54
C THR A 193 -23.36 -13.99 -5.02
N LEU A 194 -22.29 -14.70 -5.38
CA LEU A 194 -21.94 -15.02 -6.76
C LEU A 194 -22.50 -16.40 -7.14
N GLN A 195 -23.07 -16.52 -8.33
CA GLN A 195 -23.35 -17.82 -8.94
C GLN A 195 -22.05 -18.34 -9.59
N PHE A 196 -21.18 -18.92 -8.78
CA PHE A 196 -19.84 -19.31 -9.18
C PHE A 196 -19.83 -20.62 -9.97
N LYS A 197 -19.15 -20.60 -11.13
CA LYS A 197 -18.98 -21.75 -12.04
C LYS A 197 -17.65 -22.45 -11.81
N GLY A 198 -17.66 -23.51 -11.00
CA GLY A 198 -16.47 -24.30 -10.65
C GLY A 198 -16.51 -25.74 -11.17
N TYR A 199 -15.52 -26.51 -10.76
CA TYR A 199 -15.45 -27.97 -10.89
C TYR A 199 -15.37 -28.58 -9.50
N GLU A 200 -15.97 -29.76 -9.30
CA GLU A 200 -15.87 -30.45 -8.01
C GLU A 200 -14.40 -30.71 -7.62
N GLY A 201 -14.02 -30.27 -6.43
CA GLY A 201 -12.68 -30.46 -5.87
C GLY A 201 -12.61 -31.69 -4.97
N ASP A 202 -11.58 -32.51 -5.13
CA ASP A 202 -11.29 -33.67 -4.28
C ASP A 202 -9.79 -33.79 -4.00
N TYR A 203 -9.43 -34.55 -2.96
CA TYR A 203 -8.06 -34.89 -2.61
C TYR A 203 -7.74 -36.33 -3.00
N ILE A 204 -6.98 -36.48 -4.09
CA ILE A 204 -6.53 -37.77 -4.59
C ILE A 204 -5.06 -38.02 -4.23
N ASP A 205 -4.67 -39.29 -4.22
CA ASP A 205 -3.28 -39.66 -3.93
C ASP A 205 -2.33 -39.07 -4.97
N SER A 206 -1.23 -38.50 -4.47
CA SER A 206 -0.16 -38.02 -5.32
C SER A 206 0.55 -39.21 -5.96
N LYS A 207 0.76 -39.13 -7.27
CA LYS A 207 1.52 -40.16 -8.01
C LYS A 207 3.03 -40.02 -7.84
N VAL A 208 3.50 -38.95 -7.21
CA VAL A 208 4.94 -38.58 -7.13
C VAL A 208 5.41 -38.28 -5.71
N THR A 209 4.49 -38.24 -4.74
CA THR A 209 4.79 -38.09 -3.31
C THR A 209 3.90 -39.04 -2.51
N ASN A 210 4.19 -39.23 -1.23
CA ASN A 210 3.40 -40.07 -0.32
C ASN A 210 2.18 -39.34 0.30
N GLY A 211 1.79 -38.19 -0.25
CA GLY A 211 0.70 -37.37 0.26
C GLY A 211 -0.50 -37.31 -0.67
N LYS A 212 -1.51 -36.52 -0.29
CA LYS A 212 -2.64 -36.18 -1.16
C LYS A 212 -2.40 -34.87 -1.90
N ARG A 213 -3.05 -34.69 -3.03
CA ARG A 213 -3.09 -33.43 -3.77
C ARG A 213 -4.52 -33.05 -4.13
N LEU A 214 -4.75 -31.75 -4.23
CA LEU A 214 -6.00 -31.22 -4.76
C LEU A 214 -6.14 -31.59 -6.25
N PHE A 215 -7.35 -32.00 -6.62
CA PHE A 215 -7.77 -32.32 -7.97
C PHE A 215 -9.13 -31.69 -8.24
N TYR A 216 -9.32 -31.15 -9.44
CA TYR A 216 -10.57 -30.57 -9.89
C TYR A 216 -11.10 -31.43 -11.04
N ASP A 217 -12.27 -32.03 -10.85
CA ASP A 217 -12.88 -32.91 -11.83
C ASP A 217 -13.61 -32.10 -12.91
N ARG A 218 -12.99 -32.00 -14.08
CA ARG A 218 -13.52 -31.23 -15.21
C ARG A 218 -14.80 -31.82 -15.80
N ASP A 219 -15.08 -33.09 -15.54
CA ASP A 219 -16.29 -33.78 -16.00
C ASP A 219 -17.48 -33.52 -15.05
N LYS A 220 -17.24 -32.86 -13.91
CA LYS A 220 -18.27 -32.47 -12.93
C LYS A 220 -18.31 -30.95 -12.73
N PRO A 221 -18.76 -30.17 -13.73
CA PRO A 221 -18.97 -28.74 -13.57
C PRO A 221 -20.17 -28.46 -12.66
N PHE A 222 -20.07 -27.42 -11.84
CA PHE A 222 -21.18 -26.92 -11.03
C PHE A 222 -21.41 -25.42 -11.22
N SER A 223 -22.60 -24.96 -10.83
CA SER A 223 -22.89 -23.54 -10.60
C SER A 223 -23.52 -23.42 -9.22
N LYS A 224 -22.81 -22.82 -8.25
CA LYS A 224 -23.25 -22.77 -6.85
C LYS A 224 -23.22 -21.34 -6.30
N PRO A 225 -24.11 -20.99 -5.36
CA PRO A 225 -24.02 -19.73 -4.65
C PRO A 225 -22.77 -19.71 -3.76
N VAL A 226 -21.92 -18.71 -3.92
CA VAL A 226 -20.67 -18.52 -3.17
C VAL A 226 -20.65 -17.12 -2.58
N LYS A 227 -20.21 -16.99 -1.32
CA LYS A 227 -20.06 -15.70 -0.65
C LYS A 227 -18.86 -14.95 -1.22
N TYR A 228 -19.07 -13.71 -1.65
CA TYR A 228 -18.04 -12.82 -2.14
C TYR A 228 -17.98 -11.54 -1.30
N TYR A 229 -16.83 -11.31 -0.68
CA TYR A 229 -16.59 -10.18 0.21
C TYR A 229 -15.89 -9.07 -0.57
N ASN A 230 -16.64 -8.08 -1.05
CA ASN A 230 -16.12 -6.96 -1.84
C ASN A 230 -16.04 -5.64 -1.09
N GLN A 231 -16.50 -5.58 0.16
CA GLN A 231 -16.42 -4.35 0.96
C GLN A 231 -15.13 -4.29 1.77
N PHE A 232 -14.51 -3.12 1.77
CA PHE A 232 -13.35 -2.79 2.58
C PHE A 232 -13.66 -1.60 3.47
N LYS A 233 -13.21 -1.66 4.72
CA LYS A 233 -13.31 -0.57 5.68
C LYS A 233 -11.92 -0.08 6.07
N ALA A 234 -11.82 1.21 6.34
CA ALA A 234 -10.58 1.81 6.79
C ALA A 234 -10.19 1.26 8.17
N SER A 235 -8.97 0.77 8.31
CA SER A 235 -8.40 0.30 9.59
C SER A 235 -7.47 1.35 10.22
N LYS A 236 -6.90 2.25 9.41
CA LYS A 236 -6.13 3.43 9.84
C LYS A 236 -6.43 4.63 8.95
N GLN A 237 -6.40 5.82 9.54
CA GLN A 237 -6.60 7.10 8.85
C GLN A 237 -5.60 8.14 9.37
N ILE A 238 -5.30 9.12 8.52
CA ILE A 238 -4.54 10.33 8.87
C ILE A 238 -5.46 11.54 8.82
N THR A 239 -5.09 12.60 9.54
CA THR A 239 -5.55 13.96 9.22
C THR A 239 -4.78 14.44 8.00
N ILE A 240 -5.46 15.02 7.01
CA ILE A 240 -4.81 15.51 5.80
C ILE A 240 -4.01 16.78 6.15
N PRO A 241 -2.67 16.80 5.95
CA PRO A 241 -1.89 18.01 6.14
C PRO A 241 -2.04 18.95 4.95
N LYS A 242 -1.74 20.24 5.11
CA LYS A 242 -1.63 21.20 4.00
C LYS A 242 -0.44 20.87 3.09
N ALA A 243 0.65 20.40 3.69
CA ALA A 243 1.87 20.05 2.98
C ALA A 243 2.74 19.07 3.78
N TYR A 244 3.62 18.40 3.06
CA TYR A 244 4.77 17.70 3.62
C TYR A 244 6.05 18.52 3.42
N ILE A 245 7.03 18.36 4.30
CA ILE A 245 8.41 18.78 4.05
C ILE A 245 9.30 17.54 4.07
N LEU A 246 10.20 17.43 3.08
CA LEU A 246 11.24 16.39 3.05
C LEU A 246 12.63 17.04 3.11
N LYS A 247 13.48 16.52 4.00
CA LYS A 247 14.88 16.96 4.08
C LYS A 247 15.71 16.47 2.89
N GLN A 248 16.61 17.30 2.37
CA GLN A 248 17.35 17.07 1.11
C GLN A 248 18.21 15.79 1.05
N GLY A 249 18.60 15.22 2.20
CA GLY A 249 19.40 14.00 2.26
C GLY A 249 18.72 12.75 1.69
N TRP A 250 17.40 12.78 1.51
CA TRP A 250 16.58 11.65 1.06
C TRP A 250 16.37 11.65 -0.45
N TRP A 251 17.48 11.72 -1.20
CA TRP A 251 17.49 11.85 -2.65
C TRP A 251 16.74 10.74 -3.39
N LYS A 252 16.75 9.50 -2.87
CA LYS A 252 15.95 8.39 -3.43
C LYS A 252 14.45 8.70 -3.40
N ILE A 253 13.97 9.33 -2.33
CA ILE A 253 12.57 9.73 -2.21
C ILE A 253 12.29 10.87 -3.20
N LEU A 254 13.17 11.87 -3.27
CA LEU A 254 13.05 12.95 -4.25
C LEU A 254 13.00 12.45 -5.70
N GLU A 255 13.80 11.45 -6.07
CA GLU A 255 13.74 10.81 -7.40
C GLU A 255 12.37 10.19 -7.68
N ARG A 256 11.76 9.52 -6.69
CA ARG A 256 10.44 8.89 -6.81
C ARG A 256 9.33 9.92 -6.91
N LEU A 257 9.41 11.01 -6.14
CA LEU A 257 8.50 12.15 -6.25
C LEU A 257 8.57 12.77 -7.66
N LYS A 258 9.79 13.02 -8.18
CA LYS A 258 9.99 13.54 -9.54
C LYS A 258 9.46 12.60 -10.62
N GLY A 259 9.77 11.31 -10.53
CA GLY A 259 9.30 10.30 -11.48
C GLY A 259 7.78 10.11 -11.47
N ASN A 260 7.10 10.60 -10.42
CA ASN A 260 5.66 10.60 -10.27
C ASN A 260 5.00 11.97 -10.51
N CYS A 261 5.74 12.92 -11.09
CA CYS A 261 5.27 14.28 -11.37
C CYS A 261 4.69 14.99 -10.13
N ILE A 262 5.22 14.70 -8.94
CA ILE A 262 4.84 15.41 -7.73
C ILE A 262 5.43 16.82 -7.77
N GLU A 263 4.55 17.80 -7.57
CA GLU A 263 4.89 19.21 -7.46
C GLU A 263 5.49 19.52 -6.09
N PHE A 264 6.60 20.26 -6.07
CA PHE A 264 7.24 20.71 -4.84
C PHE A 264 8.06 21.99 -5.08
N THR A 265 8.34 22.73 -4.01
CA THR A 265 9.18 23.92 -4.01
C THR A 265 10.42 23.68 -3.16
N VAL A 266 11.59 24.05 -3.68
CA VAL A 266 12.86 23.96 -2.95
C VAL A 266 13.06 25.24 -2.13
N PHE A 267 13.33 25.11 -0.83
CA PHE A 267 13.67 26.26 0.00
C PHE A 267 14.96 26.94 -0.47
N LYS A 268 14.87 28.25 -0.70
CA LYS A 268 15.99 29.06 -1.22
C LYS A 268 16.93 29.57 -0.13
N GLN A 269 16.46 29.57 1.10
CA GLN A 269 17.17 29.99 2.31
C GLN A 269 16.70 29.15 3.50
N ASP A 270 17.50 29.15 4.55
CA ASP A 270 17.10 28.53 5.82
C ASP A 270 15.81 29.18 6.34
N THR A 271 14.87 28.37 6.80
CA THR A 271 13.53 28.82 7.23
C THR A 271 13.09 28.00 8.44
N THR A 272 12.51 28.65 9.44
CA THR A 272 11.89 27.96 10.58
C THR A 272 10.39 27.86 10.35
N ILE A 273 9.84 26.66 10.51
CA ILE A 273 8.41 26.38 10.29
C ILE A 273 7.91 25.50 11.43
N THR A 274 6.73 25.83 11.98
CA THR A 274 6.00 24.97 12.90
C THR A 274 5.44 23.77 12.15
N VAL A 275 5.84 22.57 12.54
CA VAL A 275 5.48 21.32 11.87
C VAL A 275 5.10 20.25 12.88
N GLU A 276 4.36 19.26 12.44
CA GLU A 276 4.29 17.98 13.11
C GLU A 276 5.52 17.14 12.73
N GLU A 277 6.34 16.85 13.72
CA GLU A 277 7.49 15.94 13.67
C GLU A 277 7.05 14.56 14.17
N GLN A 278 7.51 13.49 13.50
CA GLN A 278 7.08 12.12 13.78
C GLN A 278 8.24 11.19 14.13
N TYR A 279 7.99 10.25 15.04
CA TYR A 279 8.93 9.21 15.45
C TYR A 279 8.30 7.82 15.29
N ILE A 280 9.08 6.85 14.85
CA ILE A 280 8.70 5.43 14.85
C ILE A 280 8.66 4.93 16.29
N THR A 281 7.53 4.37 16.71
CA THR A 281 7.36 3.80 18.06
C THR A 281 7.43 2.28 18.08
N ASP A 282 6.92 1.61 17.03
CA ASP A 282 7.03 0.17 16.84
C ASP A 282 6.94 -0.18 15.35
N TYR A 283 7.55 -1.30 14.96
CA TYR A 283 7.43 -1.91 13.63
C TYR A 283 7.96 -3.35 13.66
N LYS A 284 7.56 -4.15 12.68
CA LYS A 284 8.12 -5.49 12.44
C LYS A 284 8.77 -5.55 11.07
N THR A 285 9.85 -6.31 10.93
CA THR A 285 10.56 -6.48 9.66
C THR A 285 10.44 -7.92 9.18
N ARG A 286 10.18 -8.11 7.88
CA ARG A 286 10.23 -9.45 7.29
C ARG A 286 11.64 -10.02 7.40
N THR A 287 11.77 -11.33 7.66
CA THR A 287 13.09 -11.99 7.80
C THR A 287 13.63 -12.56 6.49
N ARG A 288 12.87 -12.45 5.41
CA ARG A 288 13.27 -12.90 4.06
C ARG A 288 13.12 -11.73 3.09
N ALA A 289 14.06 -11.65 2.16
CA ALA A 289 14.01 -10.70 1.07
C ALA A 289 12.70 -10.86 0.27
N TYR A 290 12.14 -9.72 -0.14
CA TYR A 290 10.96 -9.64 -0.98
C TYR A 290 11.16 -8.52 -1.98
N GLU A 291 11.28 -8.86 -3.27
CA GLU A 291 11.47 -7.90 -4.36
C GLU A 291 12.61 -6.90 -4.09
N GLY A 292 13.75 -7.41 -3.61
CA GLY A 292 14.96 -6.63 -3.31
C GLY A 292 14.98 -5.94 -1.93
N HIS A 293 13.92 -6.06 -1.13
CA HIS A 293 13.75 -5.32 0.13
C HIS A 293 13.50 -6.25 1.33
N TYR A 294 13.62 -5.70 2.54
CA TYR A 294 13.15 -6.31 3.79
C TYR A 294 12.04 -5.45 4.39
N PRO A 295 10.79 -5.56 3.89
CA PRO A 295 9.74 -4.60 4.23
C PRO A 295 9.37 -4.59 5.71
N HIS A 296 9.06 -3.40 6.22
CA HIS A 296 8.44 -3.22 7.53
C HIS A 296 6.91 -3.34 7.45
N PHE A 297 6.28 -3.68 8.58
CA PHE A 297 4.83 -3.78 8.72
C PHE A 297 4.42 -3.58 10.18
N ASN A 298 3.12 -3.38 10.42
CA ASN A 298 2.57 -3.01 11.73
C ASN A 298 3.23 -1.78 12.36
N THR A 299 3.69 -0.86 11.50
CA THR A 299 4.34 0.38 11.91
C THR A 299 3.38 1.26 12.69
N THR A 300 3.87 1.84 13.78
CA THR A 300 3.21 2.87 14.59
C THR A 300 4.13 4.06 14.80
N ILE A 301 3.54 5.23 14.97
CA ILE A 301 4.26 6.49 15.17
C ILE A 301 3.75 7.25 16.40
N SER A 302 4.57 8.16 16.90
CA SER A 302 4.14 9.29 17.73
C SER A 302 4.45 10.58 17.00
N SER A 303 3.72 11.64 17.33
CA SER A 303 3.89 12.95 16.70
C SER A 303 3.80 14.10 17.70
N TYR A 304 4.52 15.17 17.40
CA TYR A 304 4.60 16.36 18.24
C TYR A 304 4.72 17.61 17.37
N GLU A 305 4.03 18.68 17.75
CA GLU A 305 4.22 19.99 17.12
C GLU A 305 5.54 20.62 17.58
N LYS A 306 6.32 21.14 16.63
CA LYS A 306 7.63 21.73 16.92
C LYS A 306 8.04 22.74 15.85
N ASP A 307 8.73 23.80 16.29
CA ASP A 307 9.44 24.69 15.38
C ASP A 307 10.74 24.05 14.93
N ILE A 308 10.83 23.75 13.64
CA ILE A 308 12.00 23.12 13.04
C ILE A 308 12.65 24.07 12.05
N GLN A 309 13.96 24.23 12.18
CA GLN A 309 14.76 24.91 11.16
C GLN A 309 15.01 23.96 9.98
N PHE A 310 14.48 24.34 8.83
CA PHE A 310 14.75 23.73 7.53
C PHE A 310 15.86 24.49 6.83
N LYS A 311 16.65 23.76 6.04
CA LYS A 311 17.82 24.31 5.35
C LYS A 311 17.48 24.64 3.91
N LYS A 312 18.24 25.56 3.33
CA LYS A 312 18.28 25.70 1.87
C LYS A 312 18.49 24.33 1.22
N GLY A 313 17.62 23.97 0.27
CA GLY A 313 17.64 22.67 -0.40
C GLY A 313 16.58 21.67 0.08
N ASP A 314 16.07 21.81 1.31
CA ASP A 314 14.89 21.05 1.77
C ASP A 314 13.68 21.41 0.89
N ILE A 315 12.71 20.50 0.75
CA ILE A 315 11.58 20.67 -0.18
C ILE A 315 10.24 20.73 0.55
N TYR A 316 9.39 21.66 0.12
CA TYR A 316 7.99 21.79 0.52
C TYR A 316 7.09 21.17 -0.55
N ILE A 317 6.21 20.26 -0.15
CA ILE A 317 5.37 19.45 -1.03
C ILE A 317 3.90 19.73 -0.69
N PRO A 318 3.20 20.61 -1.41
CA PRO A 318 1.79 20.90 -1.14
C PRO A 318 0.92 19.67 -1.40
N VAL A 319 -0.10 19.38 -0.58
CA VAL A 319 -0.96 18.20 -0.86
C VAL A 319 -1.99 18.46 -1.95
N ASN A 320 -2.34 19.73 -2.20
CA ASN A 320 -3.36 20.11 -3.18
C ASN A 320 -2.82 20.04 -4.61
N GLN A 321 -2.67 18.82 -5.11
CA GLN A 321 -2.15 18.51 -6.44
C GLN A 321 -2.68 17.14 -6.92
N PRO A 322 -2.59 16.79 -8.22
CA PRO A 322 -3.07 15.51 -8.75
C PRO A 322 -2.55 14.27 -8.02
N GLY A 323 -1.31 14.34 -7.52
CA GLY A 323 -0.64 13.26 -6.78
C GLY A 323 -0.95 13.18 -5.27
N ALA A 324 -2.01 13.85 -4.77
CA ALA A 324 -2.33 13.89 -3.34
C ALA A 324 -2.34 12.49 -2.67
N ARG A 325 -3.02 11.51 -3.29
CA ARG A 325 -3.06 10.14 -2.74
C ARG A 325 -1.69 9.48 -2.75
N TYR A 326 -0.87 9.72 -3.78
CA TYR A 326 0.49 9.20 -3.82
C TYR A 326 1.29 9.69 -2.62
N LEU A 327 1.15 10.96 -2.23
CA LEU A 327 1.79 11.50 -1.03
C LEU A 327 1.31 10.78 0.23
N PHE A 328 0.01 10.64 0.42
CA PHE A 328 -0.55 9.98 1.62
C PHE A 328 -0.14 8.51 1.72
N GLU A 329 -0.14 7.78 0.61
CA GLU A 329 0.14 6.35 0.60
C GLU A 329 1.65 6.02 0.66
N THR A 330 2.53 6.99 0.34
CA THR A 330 3.99 6.77 0.29
C THR A 330 4.76 7.47 1.41
N LEU A 331 4.33 8.66 1.85
CA LEU A 331 5.04 9.44 2.87
C LEU A 331 4.58 9.14 4.30
N GLU A 332 3.38 8.60 4.49
CA GLU A 332 2.89 8.18 5.80
C GLU A 332 3.50 6.83 6.19
N ALA A 333 4.34 6.80 7.23
CA ALA A 333 5.06 5.57 7.60
C ALA A 333 4.14 4.38 7.90
N GLU A 334 2.93 4.64 8.41
CA GLU A 334 1.93 3.62 8.73
C GLU A 334 1.15 3.09 7.51
N ALA A 335 1.29 3.69 6.32
CA ALA A 335 0.61 3.24 5.11
C ALA A 335 1.20 1.93 4.57
N THR A 336 0.36 1.11 3.93
CA THR A 336 0.71 -0.28 3.52
C THR A 336 1.96 -0.36 2.64
N ASP A 337 2.10 0.58 1.71
CA ASP A 337 3.18 0.65 0.73
C ASP A 337 4.02 1.93 0.92
N SER A 338 4.15 2.41 2.16
CA SER A 338 4.96 3.58 2.47
C SER A 338 6.45 3.38 2.16
N PHE A 339 7.17 4.47 1.91
CA PHE A 339 8.63 4.41 1.76
C PHE A 339 9.31 3.89 3.02
N PHE A 340 8.74 4.15 4.20
CA PHE A 340 9.20 3.52 5.44
C PHE A 340 9.03 2.00 5.37
N ASN A 341 7.84 1.50 5.04
CA ASN A 341 7.57 0.07 4.97
C ASN A 341 8.35 -0.61 3.84
N TRP A 342 8.77 0.13 2.82
CA TRP A 342 9.73 -0.32 1.82
C TRP A 342 11.20 0.00 2.16
N ASN A 343 11.51 0.19 3.45
CA ASN A 343 12.85 0.25 4.01
C ASN A 343 13.78 1.34 3.41
N PHE A 344 13.19 2.44 2.92
CA PHE A 344 13.94 3.59 2.39
C PHE A 344 14.53 4.48 3.48
N PHE A 345 14.04 4.37 4.72
CA PHE A 345 14.43 5.21 5.85
C PHE A 345 15.27 4.49 6.91
N ASP A 346 15.74 3.26 6.67
CA ASP A 346 16.37 2.38 7.67
C ASP A 346 17.55 3.01 8.43
N THR A 347 18.22 4.01 7.85
CA THR A 347 19.32 4.69 8.54
C THR A 347 18.89 5.41 9.80
N ILE A 348 17.59 5.75 9.95
CA ILE A 348 17.06 6.33 11.20
C ILE A 348 16.82 5.28 12.28
N LEU A 349 16.78 3.99 11.93
CA LEU A 349 16.48 2.89 12.86
C LEU A 349 17.70 2.46 13.66
N GLN A 350 18.89 2.81 13.20
CA GLN A 350 20.15 2.53 13.87
C GLN A 350 20.62 3.79 14.60
N GLN A 351 20.59 3.73 15.93
CA GLN A 351 21.29 4.69 16.79
C GLN A 351 22.81 4.70 16.47
N LYS A 352 23.38 5.89 16.34
CA LYS A 352 24.79 6.13 16.02
C LYS A 352 25.59 6.52 17.25
N GLU A 353 24.99 7.32 18.12
CA GLU A 353 25.63 7.80 19.34
C GLU A 353 25.20 6.99 20.56
N GLY A 354 26.04 6.94 21.58
CA GLY A 354 25.72 6.26 22.83
C GLY A 354 26.38 6.96 24.00
N TYR A 355 26.49 6.26 25.12
CA TYR A 355 27.17 6.78 26.29
C TYR A 355 28.02 5.69 26.95
N SER A 356 29.11 6.12 27.58
CA SER A 356 29.85 5.28 28.52
C SER A 356 29.26 5.46 29.91
N GLY A 357 28.82 4.36 30.55
CA GLY A 357 28.12 4.42 31.83
C GLY A 357 28.85 5.25 32.88
N TYR A 358 30.15 5.00 33.07
CA TYR A 358 30.98 5.71 34.05
C TYR A 358 31.16 7.21 33.79
N VAL A 359 30.89 7.69 32.57
CA VAL A 359 30.94 9.13 32.24
C VAL A 359 29.55 9.75 32.37
N PHE A 360 28.52 9.02 31.94
CA PHE A 360 27.16 9.53 31.90
C PHE A 360 26.47 9.49 33.27
N GLU A 361 26.93 8.66 34.21
CA GLU A 361 26.27 8.48 35.52
C GLU A 361 26.20 9.79 36.33
N ASP A 362 27.29 10.55 36.41
CA ASP A 362 27.29 11.86 37.09
C ASP A 362 26.35 12.87 36.41
N ILE A 363 26.31 12.86 35.07
CA ILE A 363 25.41 13.71 34.28
C ILE A 363 23.95 13.28 34.48
N ALA A 364 23.69 11.97 34.52
CA ALA A 364 22.37 11.40 34.71
C ALA A 364 21.81 11.72 36.10
N GLU A 365 22.64 11.66 37.14
CA GLU A 365 22.25 12.06 38.49
C GLU A 365 21.85 13.54 38.53
N GLN A 366 22.70 14.43 38.00
CA GLN A 366 22.39 15.85 37.92
C GLN A 366 21.08 16.08 37.15
N PHE A 367 20.94 15.45 35.98
CA PHE A 367 19.75 15.58 35.14
C PHE A 367 18.47 15.12 35.85
N LEU A 368 18.51 14.02 36.61
CA LEU A 368 17.37 13.56 37.40
C LEU A 368 17.01 14.50 38.56
N ASN A 369 18.00 15.11 39.20
CA ASN A 369 17.77 16.09 40.27
C ASN A 369 17.14 17.38 39.75
N GLU A 370 17.50 17.79 38.52
CA GLU A 370 16.89 18.92 37.82
C GLU A 370 15.50 18.58 37.24
N ASN A 371 15.16 17.29 37.07
CA ASN A 371 13.90 16.81 36.49
C ASN A 371 13.16 15.81 37.40
N PRO A 372 12.56 16.26 38.53
CA PRO A 372 11.92 15.38 39.51
C PRO A 372 10.83 14.47 38.93
N ALA A 373 10.05 14.94 37.96
CA ALA A 373 9.00 14.14 37.33
C ALA A 373 9.55 12.92 36.55
N LEU A 374 10.73 13.07 35.93
CA LEU A 374 11.41 11.96 35.27
C LEU A 374 11.99 10.98 36.30
N LYS A 375 12.53 11.50 37.41
CA LYS A 375 13.02 10.69 38.54
C LYS A 375 11.90 9.83 39.13
N ASP A 376 10.71 10.40 39.34
CA ASP A 376 9.54 9.67 39.81
C ASP A 376 9.09 8.60 38.79
N SER A 377 9.11 8.93 37.49
CA SER A 377 8.79 7.98 36.42
C SER A 377 9.78 6.81 36.37
N LEU A 378 11.07 7.07 36.54
CA LEU A 378 12.11 6.05 36.64
C LEU A 378 11.85 5.13 37.84
N TYR A 379 11.62 5.69 39.03
CA TYR A 379 11.38 4.90 40.25
C TYR A 379 10.08 4.10 40.20
N LEU A 380 9.02 4.67 39.61
CA LEU A 380 7.77 3.95 39.37
C LEU A 380 8.02 2.74 38.45
N LYS A 381 8.82 2.92 37.38
CA LYS A 381 9.16 1.82 36.47
C LYS A 381 10.02 0.77 37.14
N ILE A 382 11.00 1.14 37.95
CA ILE A 382 11.80 0.20 38.76
C ILE A 382 10.90 -0.60 39.70
N LYS A 383 9.90 0.04 40.33
CA LYS A 383 8.99 -0.64 41.26
C LYS A 383 8.02 -1.60 40.57
N THR A 384 7.58 -1.29 39.36
CA THR A 384 6.47 -1.99 38.67
C THR A 384 6.93 -3.01 37.63
N ASP A 385 8.17 -2.90 37.12
CA ASP A 385 8.71 -3.78 36.09
C ASP A 385 9.92 -4.56 36.61
N LYS A 386 9.70 -5.84 36.94
CA LYS A 386 10.74 -6.73 37.48
C LYS A 386 11.93 -6.97 36.55
N ARG A 387 11.75 -6.89 35.23
CA ARG A 387 12.87 -7.04 34.29
C ARG A 387 13.71 -5.77 34.25
N PHE A 388 13.06 -4.62 34.37
CA PHE A 388 13.72 -3.32 34.43
C PHE A 388 14.45 -3.10 35.76
N GLU A 389 13.85 -3.48 36.88
CA GLU A 389 14.47 -3.46 38.21
C GLU A 389 15.79 -4.23 38.24
N ALA A 390 15.82 -5.42 37.65
CA ALA A 390 17.00 -6.27 37.60
C ALA A 390 18.05 -5.84 36.55
N ASN A 391 17.86 -4.72 35.85
CA ASN A 391 18.72 -4.29 34.75
C ASN A 391 19.17 -2.82 34.89
N PRO A 392 20.26 -2.57 35.65
CA PRO A 392 20.81 -1.22 35.82
C PRO A 392 21.18 -0.51 34.52
N ARG A 393 21.60 -1.26 33.49
CA ARG A 393 21.88 -0.68 32.17
C ARG A 393 20.63 -0.12 31.51
N ALA A 394 19.50 -0.84 31.61
CA ALA A 394 18.23 -0.35 31.09
C ALA A 394 17.72 0.88 31.87
N GLN A 395 18.01 0.97 33.17
CA GLN A 395 17.69 2.14 33.99
C GLN A 395 18.49 3.36 33.55
N LEU A 396 19.80 3.21 33.32
CA LEU A 396 20.64 4.29 32.83
C LEU A 396 20.27 4.70 31.39
N ASP A 397 19.93 3.72 30.54
CA ASP A 397 19.47 3.97 29.16
C ASP A 397 18.13 4.71 29.13
N PHE A 398 17.24 4.43 30.08
CA PHE A 398 16.00 5.18 30.26
C PHE A 398 16.30 6.66 30.54
N ILE A 399 17.25 6.97 31.43
CA ILE A 399 17.63 8.37 31.71
C ILE A 399 18.23 9.01 30.45
N TYR A 400 19.16 8.30 29.78
CA TYR A 400 19.79 8.77 28.56
C TYR A 400 18.78 9.16 27.49
N LYS A 401 17.82 8.28 27.17
CA LYS A 401 16.77 8.49 26.16
C LYS A 401 15.83 9.65 26.46
N HIS A 402 15.70 10.06 27.72
CA HIS A 402 14.91 11.22 28.13
C HIS A 402 15.76 12.48 28.35
N SER A 403 17.07 12.40 28.13
CA SER A 403 18.00 13.52 28.29
C SER A 403 18.26 14.25 26.95
N PRO A 404 18.76 15.50 27.00
CA PRO A 404 19.21 16.22 25.81
C PRO A 404 20.38 15.56 25.06
N HIS A 405 21.04 14.57 25.67
CA HIS A 405 22.17 13.86 25.05
C HIS A 405 21.74 12.73 24.11
N TYR A 406 20.46 12.34 24.13
CA TYR A 406 19.95 11.33 23.21
C TYR A 406 19.99 11.85 21.77
N GLU A 407 20.41 10.98 20.85
CA GLU A 407 20.50 11.31 19.43
C GLU A 407 19.12 11.65 18.86
N ALA A 408 18.91 12.94 18.54
CA ALA A 408 17.63 13.43 18.01
C ALA A 408 17.22 12.81 16.66
N ALA A 409 18.15 12.18 15.92
CA ALA A 409 17.87 11.54 14.64
C ALA A 409 17.36 10.10 14.76
N HIS A 410 17.57 9.43 15.89
CA HIS A 410 17.18 8.03 16.07
C HIS A 410 15.64 7.91 16.12
N LEU A 411 15.10 7.01 15.28
CA LEU A 411 13.68 6.75 15.05
C LEU A 411 12.88 7.94 14.49
N LYS A 412 13.53 9.05 14.18
CA LYS A 412 12.88 10.26 13.68
C LYS A 412 12.65 10.20 12.18
N LEU A 413 11.39 10.32 11.76
CA LEU A 413 11.06 10.38 10.35
C LEU A 413 11.56 11.70 9.73
N PRO A 414 12.12 11.66 8.52
CA PRO A 414 12.62 12.86 7.83
C PRO A 414 11.54 13.59 7.02
N VAL A 415 10.29 13.17 7.21
CA VAL A 415 9.10 13.74 6.60
C VAL A 415 8.34 14.46 7.71
N TYR A 416 8.01 15.72 7.46
CA TYR A 416 7.31 16.59 8.39
C TYR A 416 6.00 17.02 7.79
N LYS A 417 5.00 17.30 8.63
CA LYS A 417 3.67 17.73 8.16
C LYS A 417 3.36 19.15 8.61
N ILE A 418 2.71 19.91 7.74
CA ILE A 418 2.20 21.25 8.06
C ILE A 418 0.68 21.18 8.05
N TYR A 419 0.03 21.60 9.12
CA TYR A 419 -1.44 21.73 9.18
C TYR A 419 -1.92 23.19 9.15
N ASN A 420 -1.06 24.15 9.53
CA ASN A 420 -1.38 25.57 9.67
C ASN A 420 -0.91 26.42 8.50
#